data_AF-A0A015ISV3-F1
#
_entry.id   AF-A0A015ISV3-F1
#
_cell.length_a   1.000
_cell.length_b   1.000
_cell.length_c   1.000
_cell.angle_alpha   90.00
_cell.angle_beta   90.00
_cell.angle_gamma   90.00
#
_symmetry.space_group_name_H-M   'P 1'
#
loop_
_entity.id
_entity.type
_entity.pdbx_description
1 polymer ?
#
loop_
_entity_poly.entity_id
_entity_poly.type
_entity_poly.pdbx_seq_one_letter_code
_entity_poly.pdbx_strand_id
1 'polypeptide(L)'
;MDDSTLIASSKRGIEDRLSITAEFYTLNNTQANSAKYILLSSEQFSQTIVFDLSPSPLISSSTLTLKALALSTSFRFLGVWFCLSASSRFVHNQITSMVKDMAALLSPKKLLAQHIAYLYNIVLLPRLEFCLQTTLFAESTINRMVSPMLSLIRQKAGLASVTPLPALFTLLPFSIQQAFG
;
A
#
# COMPACT_ATOMS: atom_id res chain seq x y z
N MET A 1 -6.91 7.39 16.68
CA MET A 1 -5.79 7.16 15.74
C MET A 1 -4.54 7.71 16.39
N ASP A 2 -3.44 6.99 16.28
CA ASP A 2 -2.12 7.30 16.85
C ASP A 2 -1.08 7.71 15.78
N ASP A 3 -1.26 7.26 14.53
CA ASP A 3 -0.41 7.66 13.41
C ASP A 3 -0.54 9.16 13.09
N SER A 4 0.58 9.88 13.13
CA SER A 4 0.67 11.32 12.86
C SER A 4 1.71 11.60 11.77
N THR A 5 1.52 12.66 10.99
CA THR A 5 2.45 13.05 9.92
C THR A 5 2.78 14.53 10.02
N LEU A 6 4.07 14.84 10.05
CA LEU A 6 4.59 16.22 10.04
C LEU A 6 5.13 16.52 8.64
N ILE A 7 4.71 17.65 8.07
CA ILE A 7 5.08 18.07 6.72
C ILE A 7 5.60 19.49 6.77
N ALA A 8 6.84 19.73 6.34
CA ALA A 8 7.38 21.07 6.18
C ALA A 8 8.26 21.14 4.94
N SER A 9 8.45 22.36 4.43
CA SER A 9 9.29 22.62 3.25
C SER A 9 10.78 22.71 3.57
N SER A 10 11.18 22.63 4.84
CA SER A 10 12.58 22.72 5.27
C SER A 10 12.84 21.92 6.53
N LYS A 11 14.13 21.59 6.77
CA LYS A 11 14.60 20.95 8.01
C LYS A 11 14.16 21.74 9.24
N ARG A 12 14.38 23.06 9.25
CA ARG A 12 13.99 23.93 10.38
C ARG A 12 12.48 23.90 10.65
N GLY A 13 11.66 23.81 9.61
CA GLY A 13 10.21 23.65 9.78
C GLY A 13 9.82 22.30 10.38
N ILE A 14 10.58 21.23 10.12
CA ILE A 14 10.39 19.94 10.80
C ILE A 14 10.86 20.00 12.26
N GLU A 15 12.00 20.64 12.55
CA GLU A 15 12.53 20.84 13.91
C GLU A 15 11.52 21.58 14.81
N ASP A 16 10.94 22.66 14.30
CA ASP A 16 9.89 23.43 14.99
C ASP A 16 8.67 22.57 15.31
N ARG A 17 8.14 21.84 14.30
CA ARG A 17 7.00 20.93 14.48
C ARG A 17 7.30 19.79 15.45
N LEU A 18 8.50 19.21 15.39
CA LEU A 18 8.92 18.16 16.31
C LEU A 18 9.00 18.68 17.75
N SER A 19 9.46 19.92 17.93
CA SER A 19 9.56 20.56 19.24
C SER A 19 8.16 20.76 19.84
N ILE A 20 7.24 21.37 19.09
CA ILE A 20 5.84 21.55 19.49
C ILE A 20 5.19 20.20 19.81
N THR A 21 5.45 19.18 18.98
CA THR A 21 4.89 17.83 19.15
C THR A 21 5.44 17.14 20.41
N ALA A 22 6.73 17.31 20.70
CA ALA A 22 7.37 16.76 21.89
C ALA A 22 6.78 17.38 23.17
N GLU A 23 6.62 18.70 23.22
CA GLU A 23 5.96 19.38 24.34
C GLU A 23 4.52 18.93 24.52
N PHE A 24 3.76 18.86 23.41
CA PHE A 24 2.39 18.37 23.43
C PHE A 24 2.28 16.97 24.01
N TYR A 25 3.16 16.05 23.61
CA TYR A 25 3.15 14.68 24.14
C TYR A 25 3.48 14.64 25.63
N THR A 26 4.50 15.37 26.08
CA THR A 26 4.85 15.49 27.51
C THR A 26 3.69 16.05 28.33
N LEU A 27 3.05 17.14 27.89
CA LEU A 27 1.92 17.76 28.59
C LEU A 27 0.73 16.81 28.73
N ASN A 28 0.51 15.95 27.73
CA ASN A 28 -0.59 14.99 27.74
C ASN A 28 -0.23 13.65 28.37
N ASN A 29 0.95 13.51 28.99
CA ASN A 29 1.46 12.23 29.53
C ASN A 29 1.41 11.10 28.49
N THR A 30 1.73 11.42 27.24
CA THR A 30 1.82 10.48 26.13
C THR A 30 3.25 10.45 25.60
N GLN A 31 3.61 9.37 24.92
CA GLN A 31 4.93 9.24 24.34
C GLN A 31 4.83 8.64 22.94
N ALA A 32 5.49 9.28 21.98
CA ALA A 32 5.62 8.74 20.65
C ALA A 32 6.78 7.75 20.55
N ASN A 33 6.58 6.69 19.76
CA ASN A 33 7.62 5.72 19.47
C ASN A 33 8.52 6.25 18.34
N SER A 34 9.60 6.93 18.71
CA SER A 34 10.58 7.48 17.76
C SER A 34 11.24 6.41 16.89
N ALA A 35 11.31 5.14 17.32
CA ALA A 35 11.84 4.05 16.51
C ALA A 35 10.94 3.70 15.30
N LYS A 36 9.68 4.12 15.32
CA LYS A 36 8.74 3.95 14.18
C LYS A 36 8.75 5.14 13.22
N TYR A 37 9.48 6.21 13.52
CA TYR A 37 9.48 7.39 12.66
C TYR A 37 10.16 7.09 11.32
N ILE A 38 9.54 7.56 10.25
CA ILE A 38 10.07 7.48 8.89
C ILE A 38 10.28 8.90 8.41
N LEU A 39 11.51 9.22 8.00
CA LEU A 39 11.81 10.49 7.38
C LEU A 39 11.74 10.36 5.86
N LEU A 40 10.90 11.20 5.25
CA LEU A 40 10.84 11.41 3.80
C LEU A 40 11.42 12.80 3.52
N SER A 41 12.41 12.87 2.62
CA SER A 41 13.01 14.12 2.16
C SER A 41 13.19 14.03 0.66
N SER A 42 13.06 15.14 -0.07
CA SER A 42 13.34 15.25 -1.50
C SER A 42 14.78 15.64 -1.82
N GLU A 43 15.60 15.96 -0.81
CA GLU A 43 16.96 16.47 -0.99
C GLU A 43 18.03 15.53 -0.41
N GLN A 44 17.69 14.83 0.66
CA GLN A 44 18.65 14.06 1.47
C GLN A 44 18.13 12.63 1.64
N PHE A 45 18.71 11.69 0.90
CA PHE A 45 18.23 10.31 0.82
C PHE A 45 19.23 9.33 1.40
N SER A 46 18.75 8.29 2.09
CA SER A 46 19.60 7.25 2.72
C SER A 46 20.62 7.77 3.72
N GLN A 47 20.56 9.06 4.08
CA GLN A 47 21.44 9.73 5.01
C GLN A 47 20.80 9.82 6.38
N THR A 48 21.64 9.75 7.41
CA THR A 48 21.24 10.03 8.78
C THR A 48 21.22 11.53 8.99
N ILE A 49 20.10 12.05 9.47
CA ILE A 49 19.88 13.47 9.73
C ILE A 49 19.59 13.64 11.21
N VAL A 50 20.27 14.61 11.82
CA VAL A 50 20.03 15.02 13.20
C VAL A 50 19.14 16.26 13.18
N PHE A 51 18.03 16.20 13.89
CA PHE A 51 17.09 17.30 14.11
C PHE A 51 17.31 17.86 15.51
N ASP A 52 17.48 19.17 15.59
CA ASP A 52 17.65 19.87 16.86
C ASP A 52 16.29 20.38 17.33
N LEU A 53 15.89 20.01 18.54
CA LEU A 53 14.65 20.48 19.17
C LEU A 53 14.94 21.74 19.99
N SER A 54 13.95 22.63 20.06
CA SER A 54 14.07 23.84 20.88
C SER A 54 14.24 23.46 22.35
N PRO A 55 15.13 24.14 23.10
CA PRO A 55 15.30 23.88 24.52
C PRO A 55 14.01 24.20 25.27
N SER A 56 13.51 23.23 26.04
CA SER A 56 12.27 23.34 26.80
C SER A 56 12.35 22.46 28.04
N PRO A 57 11.82 22.90 29.20
CA PRO A 57 11.79 22.07 30.40
C PRO A 57 10.94 20.80 30.22
N LEU A 58 10.08 20.77 29.20
CA LEU A 58 9.21 19.64 28.86
C LEU A 58 9.87 18.63 27.91
N ILE A 59 11.08 18.91 27.42
CA ILE A 59 11.81 18.08 26.46
C ILE A 59 13.09 17.57 27.11
N SER A 60 13.18 16.26 27.32
CA SER A 60 14.36 15.62 27.93
C SER A 60 15.51 15.35 26.95
N SER A 61 15.20 15.11 25.67
CA SER A 61 16.18 14.93 24.59
C SER A 61 16.07 16.08 23.61
N SER A 62 17.10 16.91 23.52
CA SER A 62 17.12 18.07 22.62
C SER A 62 17.44 17.70 21.17
N THR A 63 17.69 16.43 20.87
CA THR A 63 17.99 15.98 19.51
C THR A 63 17.23 14.71 19.15
N LEU A 64 16.94 14.57 17.86
CA LEU A 64 16.33 13.39 17.27
C LEU A 64 17.09 13.02 16.00
N THR A 65 17.57 11.79 15.93
CA THR A 65 18.31 11.28 14.77
C THR A 65 17.43 10.34 13.95
N LEU A 66 17.21 10.66 12.69
CA LEU A 66 16.41 9.84 11.77
C LEU A 66 17.19 9.51 10.51
N LYS A 67 16.99 8.31 9.97
CA LYS A 67 17.49 7.95 8.65
C LYS A 67 16.45 8.31 7.60
N ALA A 68 16.84 9.14 6.65
CA ALA A 68 16.01 9.44 5.50
C ALA A 68 15.83 8.21 4.62
N LEU A 69 14.59 7.96 4.21
CA LEU A 69 14.24 6.88 3.31
C LEU A 69 14.83 7.12 1.91
N ALA A 70 15.24 6.06 1.22
CA ALA A 70 15.73 6.18 -0.15
C ALA A 70 14.58 6.52 -1.11
N LEU A 71 14.87 7.22 -2.21
CA LEU A 71 13.86 7.55 -3.22
C LEU A 71 13.13 6.33 -3.79
N SER A 72 13.89 5.27 -4.04
CA SER A 72 13.42 4.03 -4.67
C SER A 72 12.74 3.08 -3.70
N THR A 73 12.85 3.33 -2.40
CA THR A 73 12.18 2.50 -1.39
C THR A 73 10.74 2.94 -1.20
N SER A 74 9.85 1.97 -1.12
CA SER A 74 8.44 2.22 -0.84
C SER A 74 8.21 2.36 0.67
N PHE A 75 7.23 3.17 1.04
CA PHE A 75 6.73 3.27 2.40
C PHE A 75 5.22 3.09 2.42
N ARG A 76 4.69 2.70 3.58
CA ARG A 76 3.27 2.43 3.78
C ARG A 76 2.65 3.54 4.60
N PHE A 77 1.58 4.15 4.11
CA PHE A 77 0.78 5.12 4.83
C PHE A 77 -0.69 4.72 4.74
N LEU A 78 -1.33 4.54 5.91
CA LEU A 78 -2.71 4.05 6.04
C LEU A 78 -3.01 2.75 5.29
N GLY A 79 -2.01 1.90 5.06
CA GLY A 79 -2.16 0.64 4.32
C GLY A 79 -1.92 0.73 2.81
N VAL A 80 -1.75 1.95 2.26
CA VAL A 80 -1.39 2.18 0.85
C VAL A 80 0.11 2.41 0.74
N TRP A 81 0.72 1.93 -0.35
CA TRP A 81 2.14 2.07 -0.59
C TRP A 81 2.46 3.23 -1.52
N PHE A 82 3.51 3.95 -1.16
CA PHE A 82 3.99 5.12 -1.87
C PHE A 82 5.48 4.96 -2.16
N CYS A 83 5.98 5.64 -3.19
CA CYS A 83 7.39 5.71 -3.52
C CYS A 83 7.74 7.12 -3.96
N LEU A 84 8.80 7.71 -3.39
CA LEU A 84 9.18 9.09 -3.69
C LEU A 84 9.69 9.26 -5.13
N SER A 85 10.24 8.21 -5.75
CA SER A 85 10.63 8.21 -7.17
C SER A 85 9.46 7.95 -8.13
N ALA A 86 8.22 7.93 -7.64
CA ALA A 86 7.03 7.54 -8.41
C ALA A 86 7.12 6.15 -9.05
N SER A 87 7.95 5.25 -8.50
CA SER A 87 8.06 3.89 -9.01
C SER A 87 6.85 3.04 -8.63
N SER A 88 6.19 2.47 -9.63
CA SER A 88 5.07 1.54 -9.47
C SER A 88 5.50 0.09 -9.23
N ARG A 89 6.81 -0.21 -9.24
CA ARG A 89 7.33 -1.60 -9.19
C ARG A 89 6.90 -2.34 -7.93
N PHE A 90 6.94 -1.67 -6.78
CA PHE A 90 6.53 -2.28 -5.52
C PHE A 90 5.04 -2.66 -5.55
N VAL A 91 4.19 -1.71 -5.92
CA VAL A 91 2.73 -1.90 -6.03
C VAL A 91 2.41 -2.99 -7.05
N HIS A 92 3.08 -2.99 -8.21
CA HIS A 92 2.97 -4.04 -9.22
C HIS A 92 3.26 -5.44 -8.63
N ASN A 93 4.38 -5.58 -7.92
CA ASN A 93 4.79 -6.85 -7.33
C ASN A 93 3.84 -7.30 -6.22
N GLN A 94 3.38 -6.37 -5.38
CA GLN A 94 2.42 -6.64 -4.30
C GLN A 94 1.11 -7.18 -4.86
N ILE A 95 0.52 -6.51 -5.85
CA ILE A 95 -0.72 -6.93 -6.50
C ILE A 95 -0.55 -8.28 -7.17
N THR A 96 0.55 -8.45 -7.91
CA THR A 96 0.85 -9.72 -8.57
C THR A 96 0.96 -10.86 -7.56
N SER A 97 1.58 -10.63 -6.39
CA SER A 97 1.64 -11.62 -5.32
C SER A 97 0.26 -11.91 -4.76
N MET A 98 -0.50 -10.88 -4.37
CA MET A 98 -1.84 -11.05 -3.79
C MET A 98 -2.79 -11.87 -4.67
N VAL A 99 -2.79 -11.61 -5.98
CA VAL A 99 -3.60 -12.38 -6.93
C VAL A 99 -3.11 -13.82 -7.01
N LYS A 100 -1.80 -14.04 -7.13
CA LYS A 100 -1.22 -15.39 -7.21
C LYS A 100 -1.46 -16.20 -5.93
N ASP A 101 -1.29 -15.59 -4.77
CA ASP A 101 -1.47 -16.21 -3.46
C ASP A 101 -2.92 -16.63 -3.27
N MET A 102 -3.88 -15.78 -3.65
CA MET A 102 -5.30 -16.13 -3.60
C MET A 102 -5.66 -17.23 -4.60
N ALA A 103 -5.16 -17.17 -5.84
CA ALA A 103 -5.38 -18.22 -6.82
C ALA A 103 -4.82 -19.57 -6.33
N ALA A 104 -3.61 -19.57 -5.78
CA ALA A 104 -2.98 -20.76 -5.20
C ALA A 104 -3.77 -21.32 -4.01
N LEU A 105 -4.27 -20.44 -3.13
CA LEU A 105 -5.08 -20.82 -1.97
C LEU A 105 -6.41 -21.47 -2.38
N LEU A 106 -7.05 -20.97 -3.44
CA LEU A 106 -8.38 -21.41 -3.88
C LEU A 106 -8.33 -22.61 -4.85
N SER A 107 -7.24 -22.76 -5.60
CA SER A 107 -7.06 -23.83 -6.60
C SER A 107 -7.36 -25.25 -6.08
N PRO A 108 -6.79 -25.72 -4.96
CA PRO A 108 -7.02 -27.08 -4.47
C PRO A 108 -8.40 -27.27 -3.83
N LYS A 109 -9.16 -26.20 -3.57
CA LYS A 109 -10.44 -26.28 -2.87
C LYS A 109 -11.55 -26.76 -3.80
N LYS A 110 -12.46 -27.61 -3.26
CA LYS A 110 -13.68 -28.07 -3.95
C LYS A 110 -14.75 -26.97 -3.97
N LEU A 111 -14.44 -25.87 -4.64
CA LEU A 111 -15.33 -24.72 -4.80
C LEU A 111 -15.88 -24.67 -6.23
N LEU A 112 -17.13 -24.22 -6.35
CA LEU A 112 -17.74 -23.87 -7.63
C LEU A 112 -17.18 -22.53 -8.13
N ALA A 113 -17.23 -22.32 -9.44
CA ALA A 113 -16.81 -21.05 -10.06
C ALA A 113 -17.49 -19.83 -9.42
N GLN A 114 -18.77 -19.95 -9.03
CA GLN A 114 -19.53 -18.89 -8.35
C GLN A 114 -18.94 -18.48 -7.01
N HIS A 115 -18.43 -19.43 -6.22
CA HIS A 115 -17.80 -19.14 -4.93
C HIS A 115 -16.48 -18.38 -5.12
N ILE A 116 -15.72 -18.74 -6.16
CA ILE A 116 -14.45 -18.09 -6.48
C ILE A 116 -14.68 -16.68 -7.02
N ALA A 117 -15.67 -16.49 -7.87
CA ALA A 117 -16.03 -15.16 -8.36
C ALA A 117 -16.57 -14.26 -7.24
N TYR A 118 -17.39 -14.80 -6.34
CA TYR A 118 -17.82 -14.06 -5.15
C TYR A 118 -16.61 -13.58 -4.31
N LEU A 119 -15.66 -14.47 -4.03
CA LEU A 119 -14.44 -14.10 -3.31
C LEU A 119 -13.58 -13.10 -4.09
N TYR A 120 -13.51 -13.23 -5.42
CA TYR A 120 -12.85 -12.26 -6.28
C TYR A 120 -13.48 -10.86 -6.10
N ASN A 121 -14.80 -10.73 -6.24
CA ASN A 121 -15.47 -9.43 -6.19
C ASN A 121 -15.52 -8.80 -4.80
N ILE A 122 -15.71 -9.58 -3.74
CA ILE A 122 -15.95 -9.04 -2.39
C ILE A 122 -14.65 -8.94 -1.59
N VAL A 123 -13.64 -9.75 -1.91
CA VAL A 123 -12.39 -9.78 -1.13
C VAL A 123 -11.21 -9.28 -1.96
N LEU A 124 -10.96 -9.84 -3.14
CA LEU A 124 -9.76 -9.50 -3.89
C LEU A 124 -9.88 -8.11 -4.50
N LEU A 125 -10.96 -7.85 -5.21
CA LEU A 125 -11.16 -6.62 -5.96
C LEU A 125 -11.07 -5.37 -5.08
N PRO A 126 -11.77 -5.26 -3.93
CA PRO A 126 -11.65 -4.08 -3.08
C PRO A 126 -10.24 -3.90 -2.51
N ARG A 127 -9.51 -5.00 -2.26
CA ARG A 127 -8.10 -4.93 -1.83
C ARG A 127 -7.20 -4.43 -2.96
N LEU A 128 -7.45 -4.86 -4.20
CA LEU A 128 -6.70 -4.38 -5.36
C LEU A 128 -6.97 -2.90 -5.63
N GLU A 129 -8.23 -2.48 -5.62
CA GLU A 129 -8.64 -1.08 -5.74
C GLU A 129 -7.97 -0.22 -4.68
N PHE A 130 -8.01 -0.67 -3.42
CA PHE A 130 -7.37 0.03 -2.32
C PHE A 130 -5.85 0.17 -2.51
N CYS A 131 -5.17 -0.89 -2.93
CA CYS A 131 -3.72 -0.82 -3.21
C CYS A 131 -3.37 0.03 -4.44
N LEU A 132 -4.31 0.22 -5.36
CA LEU A 132 -4.11 0.94 -6.62
C LEU A 132 -4.49 2.42 -6.58
N GLN A 133 -5.03 2.91 -5.46
CA GLN A 133 -5.43 4.32 -5.32
C GLN A 133 -4.34 5.34 -5.71
N THR A 134 -3.07 4.97 -5.58
CA THR A 134 -1.93 5.88 -5.79
C THR A 134 -1.13 5.56 -7.05
N THR A 135 -1.49 4.50 -7.80
CA THR A 135 -0.70 4.01 -8.93
C THR A 135 -1.61 3.65 -10.10
N LEU A 136 -1.41 4.32 -11.23
CA LEU A 136 -2.13 4.04 -12.46
C LEU A 136 -1.33 3.05 -13.33
N PHE A 137 -1.99 1.96 -13.74
CA PHE A 137 -1.44 1.01 -14.70
C PHE A 137 -2.29 1.00 -15.97
N ALA A 138 -1.66 0.71 -17.11
CA ALA A 138 -2.39 0.41 -18.33
C ALA A 138 -3.27 -0.84 -18.15
N GLU A 139 -4.43 -0.86 -18.80
CA GLU A 139 -5.39 -1.97 -18.70
C GLU A 139 -4.77 -3.33 -19.05
N SER A 140 -3.90 -3.38 -20.07
CA SER A 140 -3.17 -4.59 -20.45
C SER A 140 -2.30 -5.14 -19.31
N THR A 141 -1.72 -4.26 -18.50
CA THR A 141 -0.89 -4.62 -17.34
C THR A 141 -1.76 -5.18 -16.23
N ILE A 142 -2.89 -4.54 -15.94
CA ILE A 142 -3.86 -5.02 -14.95
C ILE A 142 -4.42 -6.38 -15.36
N ASN A 143 -4.85 -6.54 -16.62
CA ASN A 143 -5.38 -7.79 -17.16
C ASN A 143 -4.35 -8.93 -17.01
N ARG A 144 -3.07 -8.64 -17.21
CA ARG A 144 -1.98 -9.60 -16.95
C ARG A 144 -1.86 -9.94 -15.46
N MET A 145 -1.95 -8.96 -14.57
CA MET A 145 -1.88 -9.17 -13.11
C MET A 145 -3.03 -10.06 -12.61
N VAL A 146 -4.27 -9.81 -13.06
CA VAL A 146 -5.46 -10.56 -12.59
C VAL A 146 -5.64 -11.90 -13.30
N SER A 147 -4.86 -12.17 -14.36
CA SER A 147 -4.96 -13.38 -15.19
C SER A 147 -4.93 -14.71 -14.41
N PRO A 148 -4.17 -14.90 -13.31
CA PRO A 148 -4.19 -16.17 -12.57
C PRO A 148 -5.57 -16.47 -11.97
N MET A 149 -6.25 -15.46 -11.43
CA MET A 149 -7.60 -15.63 -10.87
C MET A 149 -8.64 -15.88 -11.95
N LEU A 150 -8.55 -15.16 -13.07
CA LEU A 150 -9.45 -15.37 -14.22
C LEU A 150 -9.29 -16.78 -14.81
N SER A 151 -8.05 -17.27 -14.90
CA SER A 151 -7.75 -18.64 -15.33
C SER A 151 -8.37 -19.67 -14.39
N LEU A 152 -8.24 -19.46 -13.08
CA LEU A 152 -8.86 -20.34 -12.08
C LEU A 152 -10.39 -20.37 -12.21
N ILE A 153 -11.02 -19.22 -12.43
CA ILE A 153 -12.47 -19.13 -12.65
C ILE A 153 -12.88 -19.93 -13.90
N ARG A 154 -12.15 -19.78 -15.02
CA ARG A 154 -12.39 -20.57 -16.26
C ARG A 154 -12.31 -22.06 -15.98
N GLN A 155 -11.24 -22.50 -15.33
CA GLN A 155 -11.00 -23.90 -14.99
C GLN A 155 -12.16 -24.47 -14.16
N LYS A 156 -12.62 -23.73 -13.15
CA LYS A 156 -13.68 -24.17 -12.24
C LYS A 156 -15.07 -24.10 -12.86
N ALA A 157 -15.22 -23.33 -13.94
CA ALA A 157 -16.42 -23.27 -14.76
C ALA A 157 -16.43 -24.32 -15.90
N GLY A 158 -15.36 -25.10 -16.07
CA GLY A 158 -15.23 -26.05 -17.18
C GLY A 158 -15.00 -25.37 -18.55
N LEU A 159 -14.55 -24.12 -18.55
CA LEU A 159 -14.28 -23.34 -19.77
C LEU A 159 -12.83 -23.49 -20.22
N ALA A 160 -12.60 -23.31 -21.52
CA ALA A 160 -11.25 -23.27 -22.07
C ALA A 160 -10.44 -22.10 -21.49
N SER A 161 -9.14 -22.26 -21.29
CA SER A 161 -8.27 -21.20 -20.75
C SER A 161 -8.24 -19.93 -21.61
N VAL A 162 -8.49 -20.09 -22.92
CA VAL A 162 -8.52 -19.02 -23.93
C VAL A 162 -9.88 -18.31 -24.05
N THR A 163 -10.89 -18.68 -23.25
CA THR A 163 -12.20 -18.03 -23.32
C THR A 163 -12.08 -16.52 -23.12
N PRO A 164 -12.54 -15.70 -24.07
CA PRO A 164 -12.42 -14.24 -24.01
C PRO A 164 -13.02 -13.67 -22.72
N LEU A 165 -12.44 -12.59 -22.21
CA LEU A 165 -12.92 -11.93 -20.99
C LEU A 165 -14.40 -11.51 -21.08
N PRO A 166 -14.88 -10.92 -22.21
CA PRO A 166 -16.29 -10.60 -22.36
C PRO A 166 -17.19 -11.84 -22.26
N ALA A 167 -16.78 -12.95 -22.89
CA ALA A 167 -17.52 -14.21 -22.81
C ALA A 167 -17.58 -14.75 -21.38
N LEU A 168 -16.52 -14.54 -20.60
CA LEU A 168 -16.47 -14.93 -19.18
C LEU A 168 -17.47 -14.13 -18.33
N PHE A 169 -17.65 -12.84 -18.62
CA PHE A 169 -18.64 -11.99 -17.94
C PHE A 169 -20.08 -12.32 -18.34
N THR A 170 -20.31 -12.78 -19.58
CA THR A 170 -21.67 -13.11 -20.06
C THR A 170 -22.09 -14.54 -19.75
N LEU A 171 -21.15 -15.49 -19.75
CA LEU A 171 -21.45 -16.92 -19.56
C LEU A 171 -21.53 -17.33 -18.09
N LEU A 172 -21.06 -16.48 -17.17
CA LEU A 172 -21.12 -16.76 -15.75
C LEU A 172 -22.31 -16.00 -15.14
N PRO A 173 -23.25 -16.67 -14.46
CA PRO A 173 -24.44 -16.05 -13.88
C PRO A 173 -24.15 -15.15 -12.66
N PHE A 174 -22.87 -14.88 -12.38
CA PHE A 174 -22.40 -14.07 -11.25
C PHE A 174 -21.45 -13.00 -11.78
N SER A 175 -21.77 -11.74 -11.49
CA SER A 175 -21.10 -10.56 -12.04
C SER A 175 -19.66 -10.50 -11.56
N ILE A 176 -18.67 -10.90 -12.36
CA ILE A 176 -17.28 -10.54 -12.10
C ILE A 176 -17.15 -9.08 -12.52
N GLN A 177 -16.82 -8.20 -11.59
CA GLN A 177 -16.63 -6.80 -11.92
C GLN A 177 -15.26 -6.61 -12.56
N GLN A 178 -15.19 -5.76 -13.60
CA GLN A 178 -13.90 -5.30 -14.08
C GLN A 178 -13.26 -4.46 -12.99
N ALA A 179 -11.98 -4.70 -12.76
CA ALA A 179 -11.30 -4.06 -11.65
C ALA A 179 -11.15 -2.55 -11.82
N PHE A 180 -11.25 -2.03 -13.06
CA PHE A 180 -11.11 -0.61 -13.39
C PHE A 180 -11.91 -0.33 -14.66
N GLY A 181 -12.95 0.49 -14.54
CA GLY A 181 -13.73 1.07 -15.64
C GLY A 181 -13.59 2.58 -15.63
#